data_AF-A0A9E2Z2W3-F1
#
_entry.id   AF-A0A9E2Z2W3-F1
#
_cell.length_a   1.000
_cell.length_b   1.000
_cell.length_c   1.000
_cell.angle_alpha   90.00
_cell.angle_beta   90.00
_cell.angle_gamma   90.00
#
_symmetry.space_group_name_H-M   'P 1'
#
loop_
_entity.id
_entity.type
_entity.pdbx_description
1 polymer ?
#
loop_
_entity_poly.entity_id
_entity_poly.type
_entity_poly.pdbx_seq_one_letter_code
_entity_poly.pdbx_strand_id
1 'polypeptide(L)' 'MAVIENTIATGSAAFEANRDGMLALIARVRALEERTRTASSAAKERFHKRGQLLPRERVA' A
#
# COMPACT_ATOMS: atom_id res chain seq x y z
N MET A 1 -28.06 -2.34 21.23
CA MET A 1 -27.08 -2.66 20.17
C MET A 1 -26.72 -4.12 20.32
N ALA A 2 -26.58 -4.85 19.20
CA ALA A 2 -26.07 -6.22 19.24
C ALA A 2 -24.54 -6.18 19.47
N VAL A 3 -24.07 -6.97 20.43
CA VAL A 3 -22.63 -7.15 20.70
C VAL A 3 -22.16 -8.34 19.87
N ILE A 4 -21.02 -8.20 19.19
CA ILE A 4 -20.35 -9.31 18.51
C ILE A 4 -19.34 -9.92 19.49
N GLU A 5 -19.54 -11.18 19.85
CA GLU A 5 -18.56 -11.94 20.62
C GLU A 5 -17.47 -12.46 19.68
N ASN A 6 -16.25 -11.94 19.82
CA ASN A 6 -15.11 -12.39 19.03
C ASN A 6 -14.51 -13.66 19.64
N THR A 7 -14.46 -14.73 18.85
CA THR A 7 -13.89 -16.03 19.25
C THR A 7 -12.48 -16.26 18.71
N ILE A 8 -11.87 -15.27 18.06
CA ILE A 8 -10.51 -15.37 17.49
C ILE A 8 -9.46 -15.34 18.60
N ALA A 9 -8.65 -16.41 18.68
CA ALA A 9 -7.46 -16.47 19.52
C ALA A 9 -6.25 -15.85 18.80
N THR A 10 -5.95 -14.58 19.08
CA THR A 10 -4.89 -13.82 18.40
C THR A 10 -3.46 -14.29 18.70
N GLY A 11 -3.26 -15.08 19.77
CA GLY A 11 -1.98 -15.73 20.10
C GLY A 11 -1.87 -17.17 19.61
N SER A 12 -2.83 -17.65 18.81
CA SER A 12 -2.76 -19.00 18.24
C SER A 12 -1.86 -19.03 17.01
N ALA A 13 -1.15 -20.14 16.81
CA ALA A 13 -0.30 -20.34 15.63
C ALA A 13 -1.08 -20.21 14.31
N ALA A 14 -2.36 -20.61 14.29
CA ALA A 14 -3.22 -20.45 13.12
C ALA A 14 -3.50 -18.97 12.80
N PHE A 15 -3.75 -18.14 13.82
CA PHE A 15 -3.92 -16.71 13.62
C PHE A 15 -2.63 -16.03 13.14
N GLU A 16 -1.49 -16.40 13.72
CA GLU A 16 -0.17 -15.89 13.31
C GLU A 16 0.12 -16.24 11.84
N ALA A 17 -0.08 -17.50 11.43
CA ALA A 17 0.10 -17.93 10.05
C ALA A 17 -0.81 -17.16 9.07
N ASN A 18 -2.09 -16.95 9.44
CA ASN A 18 -3.03 -16.18 8.63
C ASN A 18 -2.60 -14.70 8.51
N ARG A 19 -2.16 -14.11 9.63
CA ARG A 19 -1.66 -12.73 9.67
C ARG A 19 -0.44 -12.57 8.77
N ASP A 20 0.51 -13.48 8.87
CA ASP A 20 1.75 -13.42 8.10
C ASP A 20 1.49 -13.60 6.60
N GLY A 21 0.62 -14.53 6.23
CA GLY A 21 0.17 -14.69 4.85
C GLY A 21 -0.50 -13.42 4.30
N MET A 22 -1.41 -12.82 5.07
CA MET A 22 -2.08 -11.58 4.68
C MET A 22 -1.09 -10.41 4.54
N LEU A 23 -0.15 -10.28 5.47
CA LEU A 23 0.87 -9.23 5.42
C LEU A 23 1.83 -9.41 4.23
N ALA A 24 2.17 -10.64 3.86
CA ALA A 24 2.95 -10.91 2.66
C ALA A 24 2.22 -10.46 1.38
N LEU A 25 0.91 -10.68 1.29
CA LEU A 25 0.09 -10.20 0.17
C LEU A 25 0.04 -8.67 0.13
N ILE A 26 -0.18 -8.02 1.28
CA ILE A 26 -0.17 -6.55 1.40
C ILE A 26 1.20 -5.99 1.00
N ALA A 27 2.30 -6.61 1.44
CA ALA A 27 3.65 -6.19 1.07
C ALA A 27 3.85 -6.26 -0.45
N ARG A 28 3.35 -7.30 -1.11
CA ARG A 28 3.40 -7.43 -2.58
C ARG A 28 2.64 -6.30 -3.27
N VAL A 29 1.45 -5.95 -2.80
CA VAL A 29 0.66 -4.83 -3.35
C VAL A 29 1.42 -3.51 -3.18
N ARG A 30 1.91 -3.22 -1.97
CA ARG A 30 2.67 -2.00 -1.69
C ARG A 30 3.93 -1.87 -2.55
N ALA A 31 4.61 -2.98 -2.81
CA ALA A 31 5.77 -3.00 -3.71
C ALA A 31 5.41 -2.60 -5.15
N LEU A 32 4.25 -3.01 -5.66
CA LEU A 32 3.77 -2.63 -6.99
C LEU A 32 3.37 -1.14 -7.05
N GLU A 33 2.72 -0.65 -6.00
CA GLU A 33 2.38 0.78 -5.86
C GLU A 33 3.65 1.65 -5.85
N GLU A 34 4.66 1.24 -5.08
CA GLU A 34 5.92 1.98 -4.99
C GLU A 34 6.69 1.97 -6.31
N ARG A 35 6.74 0.83 -7.01
CA ARG A 35 7.33 0.75 -8.35
C ARG A 35 6.67 1.72 -9.32
N THR A 36 5.33 1.81 -9.28
CA THR A 36 4.56 2.76 -10.09
C THR A 36 4.89 4.21 -9.74
N ARG A 37 5.00 4.52 -8.44
CA ARG A 37 5.37 5.85 -7.95
C ARG A 37 6.77 6.25 -8.40
N THR A 38 7.73 5.35 -8.24
CA THR A 38 9.13 5.56 -8.67
C THR A 38 9.19 5.82 -10.17
N ALA A 39 8.55 4.98 -10.99
CA ALA A 39 8.52 5.15 -12.44
C ALA A 39 7.90 6.50 -12.86
N SER A 40 6.80 6.92 -12.22
CA SER A 40 6.19 8.23 -12.48
C SER A 40 7.10 9.39 -12.10
N SER A 41 7.79 9.29 -10.95
CA SER A 41 8.71 10.33 -10.48
C SER A 41 9.93 10.53 -11.37
N ALA A 42 10.35 9.51 -12.14
CA ALA A 42 11.45 9.62 -13.09
C ALA A 42 11.20 10.68 -14.19
N ALA A 43 9.94 11.01 -14.48
CA ALA A 43 9.59 12.04 -15.45
C ALA A 43 9.58 13.48 -14.86
N LYS A 44 9.83 13.64 -13.55
CA LYS A 44 9.68 14.92 -12.83
C LYS A 44 10.39 16.08 -13.50
N GLU A 45 11.68 15.90 -13.79
CA GLU A 45 12.52 16.94 -14.40
C GLU A 45 11.96 17.41 -15.75
N ARG A 46 11.47 16.47 -16.59
CA ARG A 46 10.89 16.79 -17.90
C ARG A 46 9.57 17.56 -17.79
N PHE A 47 8.74 17.23 -16.80
CA PHE A 47 7.50 17.96 -16.54
C PHE A 47 7.79 19.38 -16.03
N HIS A 48 8.69 19.49 -15.07
CA HIS A 48 9.05 20.78 -14.46
C HIS A 48 9.74 21.71 -15.46
N LYS A 49 10.59 21.19 -16.36
CA LYS A 49 11.14 21.95 -17.50
C LYS A 49 10.08 22.57 -18.41
N ARG A 50 8.89 21.97 -18.49
CA ARG A 50 7.74 22.50 -19.24
C ARG A 50 6.79 23.33 -18.38
N GLY A 51 7.15 23.66 -17.14
CA GLY A 51 6.28 24.38 -16.20
C GLY A 51 5.07 23.56 -15.73
N GLN A 52 5.12 22.24 -15.83
CA GLN A 52 4.01 21.35 -15.50
C GLN A 52 4.27 20.58 -14.21
N LEU A 53 3.22 20.39 -13.40
CA LEU A 53 3.23 19.46 -12.27
C LEU A 53 3.05 18.01 -12.75
N LEU A 54 3.70 17.07 -12.06
CA LEU A 54 3.40 15.64 -12.21
C LEU A 54 1.94 15.35 -11.87
N PRO A 55 1.32 14.31 -12.45
CA PRO A 55 -0.07 13.95 -12.13
C PRO A 55 -0.33 13.79 -10.63
N ARG A 56 0.60 13.19 -9.87
CA ARG A 56 0.46 13.04 -8.41
C ARG A 56 0.62 14.36 -7.66
N GLU A 57 1.48 15.26 -8.13
CA GLU A 57 1.68 16.59 -7.54
C GLU A 57 0.43 17.48 -7.70
N ARG A 58 -0.48 17.16 -8.64
CA ARG A 58 -1.75 17.89 -8.82
C ARG A 58 -2.82 17.51 -7.79
N VAL A 59 -2.70 16.34 -7.19
CA VAL A 59 -3.69 15.77 -6.27
C VAL A 59 -3.23 15.89 -4.81
N ALA A 60 -1.91 15.99 -4.58
CA ALA A 60 -1.27 16.00 -3.27
C ALA A 60 -1.59 17.27 -2.45
#